data_AF-A0A8B8LKS1-F1
#
_entry.id   AF-A0A8B8LKS1-F1
#
_cell.length_a   1.000
_cell.length_b   1.000
_cell.length_c   1.000
_cell.angle_alpha   90.00
_cell.angle_beta   90.00
_cell.angle_gamma   90.00
#
_symmetry.space_group_name_H-M   'P 1'
#
loop_
_entity.id
_entity.type
_entity.pdbx_description
1 polymer ?
#
loop_
_entity_poly.entity_id
_entity_poly.type
_entity_poly.pdbx_seq_one_letter_code
_entity_poly.pdbx_strand_id
1 'polypeptide(L)'
;MVGVFRRSLSFPNKNPNRPSHKPHISHHIRSISLPSRSHPLISQIKEDTKNLTKWASNCNTHPLASKDLSHALTLLKDTHETLQHILHLPQTLDSLRSHPMWLENLLEHFLRFVDAYGMFQTSLFALKEDHSSAQMALRKRDESKVVAYVKAKKKIAKEMEMLVSGLRCVTVSVTQHQQSMLHVPASVVDAELRHVIADVMSVTVSVSVALFNGIATSFASRRLSWVQMVKLSRIGGRVKKENEGIEELRQRDGVESLKNLKNKGDEEMRLVFKRMRDLEECICAIETVSEKVFRALINSRVALLNTLTLTQ
;
A
#
# COMPACT_ATOMS: atom_id res chain seq x y z
N MET A 1 -17.84 -13.92 -31.53
CA MET A 1 -18.70 -13.59 -32.69
C MET A 1 -17.90 -12.63 -33.58
N VAL A 2 -17.31 -13.14 -34.66
CA VAL A 2 -16.40 -12.36 -35.51
C VAL A 2 -17.24 -11.54 -36.49
N GLY A 3 -17.20 -10.21 -36.36
CA GLY A 3 -17.92 -9.29 -37.25
C GLY A 3 -17.22 -9.23 -38.62
N VAL A 4 -17.84 -9.81 -39.64
CA VAL A 4 -17.38 -9.73 -41.03
C VAL A 4 -17.67 -8.33 -41.57
N PHE A 5 -16.64 -7.52 -41.77
CA PHE A 5 -16.75 -6.22 -42.46
C PHE A 5 -16.86 -6.46 -43.97
N ARG A 6 -18.07 -6.30 -44.54
CA ARG A 6 -18.23 -6.17 -46.00
C ARG A 6 -17.96 -4.71 -46.39
N ARG A 7 -16.89 -4.47 -47.17
CA ARG A 7 -16.68 -3.20 -47.88
C ARG A 7 -17.42 -3.27 -49.22
N SER A 8 -18.46 -2.46 -49.38
CA SER A 8 -19.10 -2.24 -50.68
C SER A 8 -18.34 -1.13 -51.41
N LEU A 9 -17.66 -1.46 -52.51
CA LEU A 9 -17.09 -0.48 -53.43
C LEU A 9 -18.11 -0.23 -54.54
N SER A 10 -18.67 0.98 -54.60
CA SER A 10 -19.48 1.45 -55.72
C SER A 10 -18.65 2.39 -56.59
N PHE A 11 -18.48 2.03 -57.86
CA PHE A 11 -17.88 2.91 -58.87
C PHE A 11 -18.97 3.82 -59.47
N PRO A 12 -18.69 5.10 -59.75
CA PRO A 12 -19.67 5.98 -60.38
C PRO A 12 -19.77 5.66 -61.87
N ASN A 13 -20.93 5.16 -62.32
CA ASN A 13 -21.26 5.05 -63.73
C ASN A 13 -21.78 6.41 -64.23
N LYS A 14 -21.02 7.13 -65.05
CA LYS A 14 -21.42 8.41 -65.63
C LYS A 14 -22.22 8.18 -66.91
N ASN A 15 -23.53 8.43 -66.86
CA ASN A 15 -24.40 8.48 -68.03
C ASN A 15 -24.41 9.93 -68.61
N PRO A 16 -24.13 10.15 -69.90
CA PRO A 16 -23.88 11.49 -70.44
C PRO A 16 -25.11 12.35 -70.76
N ASN A 17 -26.35 11.83 -70.66
CA ASN A 17 -27.56 12.52 -71.13
C ASN A 17 -28.55 12.97 -70.04
N ARG A 18 -28.09 13.37 -68.84
CA ARG A 18 -28.98 13.92 -67.80
C ARG A 18 -28.65 15.38 -67.49
N PRO A 19 -29.63 16.32 -67.52
CA PRO A 19 -29.38 17.72 -67.19
C PRO A 19 -28.90 17.85 -65.73
N SER A 20 -27.87 18.67 -65.52
CA SER A 20 -27.16 18.77 -64.24
C SER A 20 -28.06 19.35 -63.14
N HIS A 21 -28.56 18.50 -62.26
CA HIS A 21 -29.06 18.97 -60.98
C HIS A 21 -27.87 19.41 -60.12
N LYS A 22 -28.01 20.57 -59.45
CA LYS A 22 -27.03 21.14 -58.51
C LYS A 22 -26.45 20.03 -57.62
N PRO A 23 -25.11 19.99 -57.41
CA PRO A 23 -24.51 18.91 -56.65
C PRO A 23 -25.13 18.89 -55.25
N HIS A 24 -25.77 17.77 -54.91
CA HIS A 24 -26.21 17.52 -53.56
C HIS A 24 -24.94 17.47 -52.70
N ILE A 25 -24.80 18.43 -51.78
CA ILE A 25 -23.71 18.44 -50.81
C ILE A 25 -23.79 17.11 -50.08
N SER A 26 -22.87 16.19 -50.37
CA SER A 26 -22.71 14.98 -49.60
C SER A 26 -22.14 15.41 -48.26
N HIS A 27 -22.98 15.47 -47.24
CA HIS A 27 -22.50 15.60 -45.87
C HIS A 27 -21.66 14.34 -45.60
N HIS A 28 -20.33 14.49 -45.64
CA HIS A 28 -19.44 13.53 -45.03
C HIS A 28 -19.87 13.44 -43.57
N ILE A 29 -20.50 12.32 -43.20
CA ILE A 29 -20.65 11.92 -41.82
C ILE A 29 -19.22 11.68 -41.33
N ARG A 30 -18.56 12.75 -40.89
CA ARG A 30 -17.33 12.64 -40.11
C ARG A 30 -17.74 11.91 -38.85
N SER A 31 -17.21 10.70 -38.68
CA SER A 31 -17.35 9.96 -37.44
C SER A 31 -17.00 10.91 -36.30
N ILE A 32 -17.97 11.20 -35.44
CA ILE A 32 -17.70 11.87 -34.17
C ILE A 32 -16.91 10.85 -33.35
N SER A 33 -15.58 10.97 -33.33
CA SER A 33 -14.79 10.30 -32.32
C SER A 33 -15.27 10.85 -30.98
N LEU A 34 -16.11 10.08 -30.28
CA LEU A 34 -16.41 10.32 -28.88
C LEU A 34 -15.07 10.57 -28.16
N PRO A 35 -15.02 11.51 -27.20
CA PRO A 35 -13.80 11.74 -26.42
C PRO A 35 -13.26 10.38 -25.97
N SER A 36 -11.99 10.12 -26.27
CA SER A 36 -11.32 8.85 -25.99
C SER A 36 -11.67 8.42 -24.57
N ARG A 37 -12.29 7.24 -24.42
CA ARG A 37 -12.48 6.64 -23.10
C ARG A 37 -11.11 6.57 -22.42
N SER A 38 -11.06 6.86 -21.12
CA SER A 38 -9.83 6.70 -20.33
C SER A 38 -9.28 5.29 -20.53
N HIS A 39 -7.95 5.16 -20.57
CA HIS A 39 -7.28 3.89 -20.82
C HIS A 39 -7.78 2.83 -19.81
N PRO A 40 -8.02 1.56 -20.21
CA PRO A 40 -8.57 0.54 -19.31
C PRO A 40 -7.75 0.36 -18.02
N LEU A 41 -6.42 0.44 -18.11
CA LEU A 41 -5.53 0.42 -16.92
C LEU A 41 -5.76 1.60 -15.97
N ILE A 42 -6.07 2.79 -16.50
CA ILE A 42 -6.37 3.98 -15.70
C ILE A 42 -7.70 3.83 -14.96
N SER A 43 -8.68 3.19 -15.60
CA SER A 43 -9.95 2.88 -14.94
C SER A 43 -9.77 1.82 -13.84
N GLN A 44 -8.98 0.78 -14.10
CA GLN A 44 -8.67 -0.28 -13.13
C GLN A 44 -7.99 0.30 -11.88
N ILE A 45 -6.90 1.04 -12.07
CA ILE A 45 -6.12 1.57 -10.93
C ILE A 45 -6.92 2.58 -10.10
N LYS A 46 -7.83 3.35 -10.71
CA LYS A 46 -8.75 4.25 -9.99
C LYS A 46 -9.72 3.50 -9.09
N GLU A 47 -10.20 2.35 -9.54
CA GLU A 47 -11.08 1.51 -8.72
C GLU A 47 -10.27 0.86 -7.59
N ASP A 48 -9.04 0.41 -7.86
CA ASP A 48 -8.16 -0.17 -6.84
C ASP A 48 -7.79 0.86 -5.75
N THR A 49 -7.42 2.09 -6.13
CA THR A 49 -7.12 3.17 -5.16
C THR A 49 -8.35 3.56 -4.35
N LYS A 50 -9.53 3.60 -4.97
CA LYS A 50 -10.80 3.85 -4.27
C LYS A 50 -11.11 2.75 -3.25
N ASN A 51 -10.90 1.48 -3.61
CA ASN A 51 -11.10 0.35 -2.71
C ASN A 51 -10.13 0.38 -1.52
N LEU A 52 -8.86 0.70 -1.75
CA LEU A 52 -7.87 0.89 -0.68
C LEU A 52 -8.20 2.10 0.20
N THR A 53 -8.69 3.20 -0.37
CA THR A 53 -9.11 4.39 0.39
C THR A 53 -10.31 4.08 1.29
N LYS A 54 -11.28 3.32 0.77
CA LYS A 54 -12.44 2.85 1.53
C LYS A 54 -12.01 1.92 2.66
N TRP A 55 -11.09 1.00 2.39
CA TRP A 55 -10.50 0.13 3.41
C TRP A 55 -9.81 0.95 4.51
N ALA A 56 -8.93 1.89 4.14
CA ALA A 56 -8.19 2.72 5.10
C ALA A 56 -9.13 3.57 5.99
N SER A 57 -10.23 4.06 5.42
CA SER A 57 -11.27 4.79 6.17
C SER A 57 -11.94 3.90 7.21
N ASN A 58 -12.21 2.64 6.86
CA ASN A 58 -12.84 1.64 7.75
C ASN A 58 -11.89 1.11 8.82
N CYS A 59 -10.57 1.14 8.60
CA CYS A 59 -9.59 0.72 9.61
C CYS A 59 -9.60 1.61 10.88
N ASN A 60 -10.15 2.81 10.81
CA ASN A 60 -10.27 3.70 11.97
C ASN A 60 -11.46 3.35 12.89
N THR A 61 -12.39 2.50 12.45
CA THR A 61 -13.63 2.20 13.18
C THR A 61 -13.65 0.81 13.82
N HIS A 62 -12.87 -0.13 13.28
CA HIS A 62 -12.81 -1.52 13.72
C HIS A 62 -11.37 -1.97 13.99
N PRO A 63 -11.18 -2.97 14.87
CA PRO A 63 -9.86 -3.51 15.13
C PRO A 63 -9.29 -4.16 13.86
N LEU A 64 -8.00 -3.98 13.63
CA LEU A 64 -7.35 -4.40 12.40
C LEU A 64 -7.09 -5.91 12.44
N ALA A 65 -7.83 -6.69 11.65
CA ALA A 65 -7.54 -8.10 11.48
C ALA A 65 -6.37 -8.31 10.50
N SER A 66 -5.50 -9.28 10.79
CA SER A 66 -4.36 -9.64 9.95
C SER A 66 -4.81 -10.09 8.55
N LYS A 67 -5.99 -10.70 8.44
CA LYS A 67 -6.57 -11.10 7.14
C LYS A 67 -6.95 -9.89 6.29
N ASP A 68 -7.61 -8.90 6.89
CA ASP A 68 -8.01 -7.67 6.19
C ASP A 68 -6.78 -6.85 5.77
N LEU A 69 -5.76 -6.81 6.63
CA LEU A 69 -4.48 -6.18 6.31
C LEU A 69 -3.75 -6.91 5.18
N SER A 70 -3.71 -8.24 5.20
CA SER A 70 -3.10 -9.04 4.13
C SER A 70 -3.82 -8.84 2.79
N HIS A 71 -5.15 -8.77 2.81
CA HIS A 71 -5.94 -8.43 1.64
C HIS A 71 -5.59 -7.04 1.09
N ALA A 72 -5.53 -6.03 1.96
CA ALA A 72 -5.16 -4.67 1.56
C ALA A 72 -3.72 -4.56 1.02
N LEU A 73 -2.76 -5.28 1.62
CA LEU A 73 -1.38 -5.35 1.12
C LEU A 73 -1.30 -6.06 -0.23
N THR A 74 -2.11 -7.09 -0.45
CA THR A 74 -2.21 -7.78 -1.75
C THR A 74 -2.77 -6.84 -2.81
N LEU A 75 -3.88 -6.15 -2.51
CA LEU A 75 -4.47 -5.17 -3.41
C LEU A 75 -3.50 -4.00 -3.70
N LEU A 76 -2.73 -3.56 -2.70
CA LEU A 76 -1.70 -2.54 -2.89
C LEU A 76 -0.59 -3.01 -3.84
N LYS A 77 -0.13 -4.27 -3.70
CA LYS A 77 0.82 -4.88 -4.64
C LYS A 77 0.25 -4.87 -6.06
N ASP A 78 -1.00 -5.31 -6.24
CA ASP A 78 -1.64 -5.38 -7.57
C ASP A 78 -1.84 -3.97 -8.16
N THR A 79 -2.12 -2.97 -7.32
CA THR A 79 -2.17 -1.54 -7.70
C THR A 79 -0.82 -1.07 -8.25
N HIS A 80 0.29 -1.43 -7.60
CA HIS A 80 1.64 -1.07 -8.06
C HIS A 80 2.05 -1.82 -9.35
N GLU A 81 1.61 -3.06 -9.54
CA GLU A 81 1.81 -3.76 -10.82
C GLU A 81 1.01 -3.11 -11.95
N THR A 82 -0.22 -2.70 -11.69
CA THR A 82 -1.04 -1.93 -12.65
C THR A 82 -0.37 -0.58 -12.96
N LEU A 83 0.16 0.10 -11.94
CA LEU A 83 0.94 1.32 -12.12
C LEU A 83 2.18 1.05 -12.99
N GLN A 84 2.89 -0.05 -12.76
CA GLN A 84 4.04 -0.43 -13.58
C GLN A 84 3.62 -0.55 -15.05
N HIS A 85 2.52 -1.23 -15.37
CA HIS A 85 2.02 -1.30 -16.75
C HIS A 85 1.69 0.07 -17.35
N ILE A 86 1.11 0.98 -16.56
CA ILE A 86 0.86 2.37 -16.97
C ILE A 86 2.17 3.10 -17.25
N LEU A 87 3.19 2.94 -16.40
CA LEU A 87 4.50 3.57 -16.57
C LEU A 87 5.23 3.13 -17.84
N HIS A 88 4.92 1.96 -18.39
CA HIS A 88 5.47 1.47 -19.66
C HIS A 88 4.72 1.98 -20.90
N LEU A 89 3.58 2.67 -20.75
CA LEU A 89 2.84 3.21 -21.89
C LEU A 89 3.63 4.37 -22.53
N PRO A 90 3.76 4.43 -23.87
CA PRO A 90 4.49 5.50 -24.54
C PRO A 90 4.01 6.91 -24.15
N GLN A 91 2.69 7.09 -24.04
CA GLN A 91 2.06 8.35 -23.64
C GLN A 91 2.48 8.78 -22.24
N THR A 92 2.57 7.83 -21.31
CA THR A 92 3.03 8.08 -19.94
C THR A 92 4.51 8.43 -19.91
N LEU A 93 5.34 7.73 -20.70
CA LEU A 93 6.76 8.02 -20.82
C LEU A 93 7.02 9.42 -21.38
N ASP A 94 6.31 9.81 -22.45
CA ASP A 94 6.45 11.13 -23.07
C ASP A 94 6.00 12.24 -22.11
N SER A 95 4.92 12.00 -21.35
CA SER A 95 4.46 12.91 -20.29
C SER A 95 5.50 13.08 -19.18
N LEU A 96 6.09 11.99 -18.68
CA LEU A 96 7.11 12.02 -17.64
C LEU A 96 8.40 12.72 -18.12
N ARG A 97 8.86 12.44 -19.34
CA ARG A 97 10.03 13.09 -19.94
C ARG A 97 9.85 14.58 -20.14
N SER A 98 8.63 15.00 -20.49
CA SER A 98 8.30 16.42 -20.64
C SER A 98 8.27 17.18 -19.31
N HIS A 99 8.28 16.48 -18.18
CA HIS A 99 8.18 17.06 -16.84
C HIS A 99 9.24 16.45 -15.88
N PRO A 100 10.53 16.78 -16.05
CA PRO A 100 11.63 16.15 -15.30
C PRO A 100 11.50 16.32 -13.78
N MET A 101 11.09 17.50 -13.31
CA MET A 101 10.84 17.72 -11.87
C MET A 101 9.75 16.80 -11.31
N TRP A 102 8.73 16.48 -12.10
CA TRP A 102 7.67 15.55 -11.66
C TRP A 102 8.21 14.12 -11.53
N LEU A 103 9.03 13.70 -12.49
CA LEU A 103 9.69 12.39 -12.49
C LEU A 103 10.68 12.26 -11.32
N GLU A 104 11.50 13.28 -11.05
CA GLU A 104 12.41 13.31 -9.90
C GLU A 104 11.67 13.18 -8.57
N ASN A 105 10.59 13.96 -8.38
CA ASN A 105 9.76 13.87 -7.17
C ASN A 105 9.14 12.48 -7.03
N LEU A 106 8.70 11.86 -8.13
CA LEU A 106 8.15 10.51 -8.11
C LEU A 106 9.21 9.47 -7.72
N LEU A 107 10.43 9.58 -8.26
CA LEU A 107 11.57 8.73 -7.88
C LEU A 107 11.93 8.86 -6.40
N GLU A 108 11.88 10.08 -5.86
CA GLU A 108 12.09 10.36 -4.43
C GLU A 108 10.99 9.72 -3.57
N HIS A 109 9.72 9.81 -3.97
CA HIS A 109 8.63 9.13 -3.26
C HIS A 109 8.82 7.62 -3.23
N PHE A 110 9.15 7.00 -4.37
CA PHE A 110 9.43 5.56 -4.44
C PHE A 110 10.66 5.15 -3.62
N LEU A 111 11.72 5.98 -3.61
CA LEU A 111 12.89 5.72 -2.78
C LEU A 111 12.51 5.67 -1.29
N ARG A 112 11.74 6.64 -0.81
CA ARG A 112 11.26 6.66 0.58
C ARG A 112 10.41 5.44 0.93
N PHE A 113 9.58 4.96 0.00
CA PHE A 113 8.82 3.72 0.21
C PHE A 113 9.73 2.49 0.28
N VAL A 114 10.69 2.38 -0.64
CA VAL A 114 11.67 1.29 -0.66
C VAL A 114 12.49 1.29 0.65
N ASP A 115 13.00 2.44 1.09
CA ASP A 115 13.75 2.55 2.34
C ASP A 115 12.92 2.16 3.56
N ALA A 116 11.65 2.61 3.63
CA ALA A 116 10.75 2.25 4.71
C ALA A 116 10.47 0.74 4.77
N TYR A 117 10.16 0.12 3.62
CA TYR A 117 9.91 -1.33 3.56
C TYR A 117 11.18 -2.15 3.79
N GLY A 118 12.35 -1.68 3.33
CA GLY A 118 13.63 -2.35 3.57
C GLY A 118 14.04 -2.34 5.05
N MET A 119 13.88 -1.19 5.72
CA MET A 119 14.06 -1.10 7.17
C MET A 119 13.06 -1.99 7.91
N PHE A 120 11.79 -1.95 7.51
CA PHE A 120 10.75 -2.80 8.09
C PHE A 120 11.09 -4.29 7.99
N GLN A 121 11.50 -4.77 6.82
CA GLN A 121 11.90 -6.16 6.61
C GLN A 121 13.10 -6.55 7.49
N THR A 122 14.09 -5.68 7.59
CA THR A 122 15.27 -5.90 8.43
C THR A 122 14.89 -6.04 9.91
N SER A 123 14.04 -5.16 10.42
CA SER A 123 13.54 -5.22 11.79
C SER A 123 12.67 -6.46 12.05
N LEU A 124 11.84 -6.84 11.08
CA LEU A 124 10.98 -8.01 11.17
C LEU A 124 11.80 -9.31 11.17
N PHE A 125 12.83 -9.39 10.34
CA PHE A 125 13.76 -10.51 10.29
C PHE A 125 14.49 -10.69 11.64
N ALA A 126 15.02 -9.59 12.21
CA ALA A 126 15.66 -9.62 13.52
C ALA A 126 14.68 -10.08 14.63
N LEU A 127 13.42 -9.63 14.58
CA LEU A 127 12.39 -10.08 15.51
C LEU A 127 12.13 -11.60 15.42
N LYS A 128 12.13 -12.18 14.20
CA LYS A 128 11.95 -13.63 14.00
C LYS A 128 13.10 -14.44 14.59
N GLU A 129 14.34 -13.94 14.48
CA GLU A 129 15.50 -14.58 15.11
C GLU A 129 15.35 -14.59 16.64
N ASP A 130 15.00 -13.45 17.23
CA ASP A 130 14.74 -13.34 18.66
C ASP A 130 13.55 -14.20 19.11
N HIS A 131 12.51 -14.32 18.27
CA HIS A 131 11.36 -15.21 18.52
C HIS A 131 11.79 -16.67 18.60
N SER A 132 12.56 -17.16 17.63
CA SER A 132 13.08 -18.54 17.60
C SER A 132 13.98 -18.82 18.80
N SER A 133 14.87 -17.87 19.12
CA SER A 133 15.74 -17.91 20.30
C SER A 133 14.94 -18.02 21.61
N ALA A 134 13.88 -17.23 21.75
CA ALA A 134 12.97 -17.30 22.90
C ALA A 134 12.20 -18.62 22.96
N GLN A 135 11.74 -19.16 21.82
CA GLN A 135 11.02 -20.44 21.76
C GLN A 135 11.92 -21.61 22.24
N MET A 136 13.20 -21.60 21.86
CA MET A 136 14.18 -22.57 22.34
C MET A 136 14.46 -22.41 23.84
N ALA A 137 14.62 -21.17 24.31
CA ALA A 137 14.89 -20.87 25.71
C ALA A 137 13.71 -21.24 26.63
N LEU A 138 12.48 -21.12 26.13
CA LEU A 138 11.27 -21.56 26.82
C LEU A 138 11.29 -23.06 27.13
N ARG A 139 11.76 -23.90 26.21
CA ARG A 139 11.93 -25.36 26.46
C ARG A 139 12.93 -25.63 27.58
N LYS A 140 13.93 -24.76 27.74
CA LYS A 140 14.98 -24.84 28.76
C LYS A 140 14.65 -24.06 30.04
N ARG A 141 13.49 -23.40 30.10
CA ARG A 141 13.09 -22.47 31.18
C ARG A 141 14.14 -21.37 31.46
N ASP A 142 14.82 -20.92 30.41
CA ASP A 142 15.79 -19.81 30.45
C ASP A 142 15.07 -18.48 30.19
N GLU A 143 14.97 -17.66 31.23
CA GLU A 143 14.26 -16.37 31.19
C GLU A 143 15.05 -15.27 30.45
N SER A 144 16.36 -15.41 30.28
CA SER A 144 17.22 -14.35 29.74
C SER A 144 16.90 -14.01 28.28
N LYS A 145 16.75 -15.03 27.43
CA LYS A 145 16.39 -14.89 26.01
C LYS A 145 14.94 -14.46 25.81
N VAL A 146 14.05 -14.85 26.72
CA VAL A 146 12.65 -14.41 26.73
C VAL A 146 12.56 -12.91 27.03
N VAL A 147 13.35 -12.43 27.99
CA VAL A 147 13.48 -10.99 28.26
C VAL A 147 14.07 -10.24 27.05
N ALA A 148 15.06 -10.81 26.37
CA ALA A 148 15.62 -10.23 25.14
C ALA A 148 14.56 -10.09 24.05
N TYR A 149 13.76 -11.12 23.78
CA TYR A 149 12.66 -11.06 22.83
C TYR A 149 11.61 -10.00 23.18
N VAL A 150 11.24 -9.86 24.46
CA VAL A 150 10.34 -8.77 24.89
C VAL A 150 10.95 -7.39 24.62
N LYS A 151 12.26 -7.21 24.78
CA LYS A 151 12.95 -5.97 24.40
C LYS A 151 12.96 -5.77 22.88
N ALA A 152 13.16 -6.82 22.10
CA ALA A 152 13.11 -6.79 20.64
C ALA A 152 11.73 -6.33 20.12
N LYS A 153 10.64 -6.85 20.69
CA LYS A 153 9.27 -6.38 20.41
C LYS A 153 9.10 -4.88 20.65
N LYS A 154 9.66 -4.36 21.75
CA LYS A 154 9.63 -2.91 22.03
C LYS A 154 10.48 -2.10 21.07
N LYS A 155 11.61 -2.66 20.63
CA LYS A 155 12.51 -2.03 19.66
C LYS A 155 11.79 -1.87 18.31
N ILE A 156 11.24 -2.96 17.75
CA ILE A 156 10.51 -2.89 16.48
C ILE A 156 9.31 -1.94 16.57
N ALA A 157 8.61 -1.88 17.72
CA ALA A 157 7.49 -0.95 17.88
C ALA A 157 7.92 0.51 17.71
N LYS A 158 9.05 0.91 18.30
CA LYS A 158 9.62 2.25 18.13
C LYS A 158 10.10 2.50 16.71
N GLU A 159 10.73 1.50 16.09
CA GLU A 159 11.18 1.61 14.69
C GLU A 159 9.99 1.83 13.75
N MET A 160 8.87 1.12 13.96
CA MET A 160 7.64 1.32 13.19
C MET A 160 7.05 2.72 13.36
N GLU A 161 7.06 3.29 14.57
CA GLU A 161 6.64 4.68 14.80
C GLU A 161 7.52 5.68 14.01
N MET A 162 8.83 5.43 13.96
CA MET A 162 9.75 6.25 13.17
C MET A 162 9.44 6.15 11.67
N LEU A 163 9.18 4.94 11.15
CA LEU A 163 8.81 4.76 9.74
C LEU A 163 7.51 5.48 9.38
N VAL A 164 6.50 5.46 10.27
CA VAL A 164 5.25 6.20 10.10
C VAL A 164 5.51 7.70 9.97
N SER A 165 6.40 8.25 10.81
CA SER A 165 6.73 9.68 10.74
C SER A 165 7.38 10.06 9.41
N GLY A 166 8.29 9.24 8.88
CA GLY A 166 8.92 9.46 7.58
C GLY A 166 7.96 9.37 6.40
N LEU A 167 7.02 8.42 6.43
CA LEU A 167 6.03 8.25 5.36
C LEU A 167 4.98 9.35 5.30
N ARG A 168 4.59 9.94 6.43
CA ARG A 168 3.65 11.07 6.44
C ARG A 168 4.20 12.30 5.70
N CYS A 169 5.52 12.48 5.66
CA CYS A 169 6.15 13.51 4.85
C CYS A 169 5.90 13.33 3.34
N VAL A 170 5.71 12.08 2.87
CA VAL A 170 5.38 11.80 1.45
C VAL A 170 3.98 12.31 1.11
N THR A 171 3.00 12.17 2.01
CA THR A 171 1.65 12.73 1.77
C THR A 171 1.70 14.24 1.60
N VAL A 172 2.50 14.93 2.44
CA VAL A 172 2.66 16.39 2.37
C VAL A 172 3.35 16.82 1.08
N SER A 173 4.41 16.11 0.66
CA SER A 173 5.09 16.44 -0.60
C SER A 173 4.18 16.19 -1.81
N VAL A 174 3.43 15.07 -1.83
CA VAL A 174 2.47 14.78 -2.91
C VAL A 174 1.44 15.90 -3.06
N THR A 175 0.83 16.38 -1.98
CA THR A 175 -0.19 17.45 -2.04
C THR A 175 0.44 18.79 -2.45
N GLN A 176 1.62 19.12 -1.94
CA GLN A 176 2.35 20.34 -2.31
C GLN A 176 2.73 20.34 -3.81
N HIS A 177 3.24 19.23 -4.33
CA HIS A 177 3.59 19.11 -5.74
C HIS A 177 2.36 19.16 -6.64
N GLN A 178 1.24 18.54 -6.23
CA GLN A 178 -0.03 18.67 -6.97
C GLN A 178 -0.48 20.13 -7.07
N GLN A 179 -0.43 20.89 -5.97
CA GLN A 179 -0.80 22.30 -5.95
C GLN A 179 0.11 23.17 -6.82
N SER A 180 1.43 22.93 -6.76
CA SER A 180 2.41 23.66 -7.58
C SER A 180 2.19 23.45 -9.09
N MET A 181 1.64 22.30 -9.49
CA MET A 181 1.45 21.94 -10.90
C MET A 181 0.07 22.34 -11.46
N LEU A 182 -0.85 22.88 -10.63
CA LEU A 182 -2.17 23.33 -11.09
C LEU A 182 -2.09 24.48 -12.12
N HIS A 183 -1.01 25.26 -12.07
CA HIS A 183 -0.77 26.39 -12.98
C HIS A 183 -0.02 26.00 -14.26
N VAL A 184 0.44 24.75 -14.39
CA VAL A 184 1.13 24.28 -15.59
C VAL A 184 0.10 23.78 -16.60
N PRO A 185 0.04 24.35 -17.83
CA PRO A 185 -0.84 23.85 -18.87
C PRO A 185 -0.59 22.35 -19.10
N ALA A 186 -1.64 21.55 -18.94
CA ALA A 186 -1.56 20.10 -19.06
C ALA A 186 -2.62 19.63 -20.04
N SER A 187 -2.29 18.61 -20.84
CA SER A 187 -3.35 17.90 -21.56
C SER A 187 -4.29 17.22 -20.55
N VAL A 188 -5.54 16.97 -20.94
CA VAL A 188 -6.50 16.23 -20.09
C VAL A 188 -5.95 14.86 -19.68
N VAL A 189 -5.17 14.23 -20.56
CA VAL A 189 -4.52 12.94 -20.32
C VAL A 189 -3.43 13.05 -19.25
N ASP A 190 -2.60 14.10 -19.30
CA ASP A 190 -1.56 14.34 -18.29
C ASP A 190 -2.17 14.64 -16.92
N ALA A 191 -3.24 15.43 -16.88
CA ALA A 191 -3.95 15.73 -15.64
C ALA A 191 -4.54 14.46 -15.00
N GLU A 192 -5.15 13.58 -15.82
CA GLU A 192 -5.68 12.30 -15.36
C GLU A 192 -4.58 11.39 -14.81
N LEU A 193 -3.47 11.25 -15.53
CA LEU A 193 -2.33 10.44 -15.13
C LEU A 193 -1.70 10.94 -13.81
N ARG A 194 -1.52 12.25 -13.67
CA ARG A 194 -1.00 12.87 -12.43
C ARG A 194 -1.89 12.59 -11.23
N HIS A 195 -3.21 12.71 -11.40
CA HIS A 195 -4.16 12.42 -10.34
C HIS A 195 -4.07 10.96 -9.89
N VAL A 196 -4.06 10.03 -10.86
CA VAL A 196 -3.92 8.59 -10.61
C VAL A 196 -2.64 8.27 -9.85
N ILE A 197 -1.49 8.79 -10.29
CA ILE A 197 -0.21 8.53 -9.62
C ILE A 197 -0.24 9.05 -8.19
N ALA A 198 -0.78 10.25 -7.96
CA ALA A 198 -0.90 10.81 -6.62
C ALA A 198 -1.83 9.97 -5.71
N ASP A 199 -2.94 9.46 -6.25
CA ASP A 199 -3.82 8.53 -5.52
C ASP A 199 -3.07 7.27 -5.11
N VAL A 200 -2.27 6.68 -6.02
CA VAL A 200 -1.44 5.51 -5.72
C VAL A 200 -0.44 5.81 -4.60
N MET A 201 0.24 6.98 -4.64
CA MET A 201 1.16 7.37 -3.57
C MET A 201 0.42 7.51 -2.24
N SER A 202 -0.78 8.13 -2.25
CA SER A 202 -1.60 8.35 -1.06
C SER A 202 -2.08 7.04 -0.42
N VAL A 203 -2.58 6.09 -1.22
CA VAL A 203 -3.00 4.78 -0.69
C VAL A 203 -1.80 3.95 -0.24
N THR A 204 -0.64 4.09 -0.89
CA THR A 204 0.61 3.45 -0.44
C THR A 204 0.98 3.93 0.95
N VAL A 205 0.97 5.26 1.19
CA VAL A 205 1.19 5.81 2.54
C VAL A 205 0.15 5.30 3.52
N SER A 206 -1.13 5.36 3.16
CA SER A 206 -2.23 5.00 4.07
C SER A 206 -2.15 3.54 4.54
N VAL A 207 -1.93 2.61 3.61
CA VAL A 207 -1.79 1.17 3.92
C VAL A 207 -0.52 0.90 4.72
N SER A 208 0.61 1.51 4.35
CA SER A 208 1.88 1.37 5.07
C SER A 208 1.79 1.88 6.50
N VAL A 209 1.15 3.05 6.68
CA VAL A 209 0.92 3.64 8.00
C VAL A 209 -0.01 2.76 8.84
N ALA A 210 -1.05 2.16 8.25
CA ALA A 210 -1.92 1.21 8.95
C ALA A 210 -1.15 -0.04 9.39
N LEU A 211 -0.30 -0.61 8.52
CA LEU A 211 0.58 -1.73 8.84
C LEU A 211 1.53 -1.40 9.99
N PHE A 212 2.31 -0.32 9.86
CA PHE A 212 3.33 0.05 10.84
C PHE A 212 2.73 0.47 12.18
N ASN A 213 1.65 1.27 12.19
CA ASN A 213 0.93 1.56 13.43
C ASN A 213 0.33 0.30 14.03
N GLY A 214 -0.20 -0.61 13.19
CA GLY A 214 -0.72 -1.90 13.61
C GLY A 214 0.31 -2.72 14.39
N ILE A 215 1.53 -2.82 13.86
CA ILE A 215 2.65 -3.52 14.51
C ILE A 215 3.13 -2.77 15.75
N ALA A 216 3.31 -1.45 15.65
CA ALA A 216 3.75 -0.61 16.76
C ALA A 216 2.83 -0.76 17.97
N THR A 217 1.53 -0.64 17.76
CA THR A 217 0.50 -0.75 18.81
C THR A 217 0.37 -2.17 19.34
N SER A 218 0.52 -3.21 18.51
CA SER A 218 0.49 -4.61 18.95
C SER A 218 1.70 -5.01 19.80
N PHE A 219 2.87 -4.40 19.55
CA PHE A 219 4.11 -4.70 20.28
C PHE A 219 4.49 -3.66 21.34
N ALA A 220 3.78 -2.52 21.39
CA ALA A 220 3.90 -1.56 22.46
C ALA A 220 3.50 -2.20 23.80
N SER A 221 4.37 -2.06 24.79
CA SER A 221 4.09 -2.52 26.15
C SER A 221 3.08 -1.60 26.81
N ARG A 222 1.82 -2.01 26.90
CA ARG A 222 0.83 -1.33 27.75
C ARG A 222 1.17 -1.55 29.22
N ARG A 223 2.01 -0.66 29.79
CA ARG A 223 2.05 -0.47 31.24
C ARG A 223 1.08 0.65 31.53
N LEU A 224 -0.12 0.32 32.03
CA LEU A 224 -0.98 1.34 32.63
C LEU A 224 -0.23 1.88 33.86
N SER A 225 0.08 3.18 33.87
CA SER A 225 0.59 3.83 35.08
C SER A 225 -0.45 3.69 36.20
N TRP A 226 -0.02 3.51 37.45
CA TRP A 226 -0.91 3.47 38.62
C TRP A 226 -1.86 4.70 38.66
N VAL A 227 -1.36 5.86 38.22
CA VAL A 227 -2.15 7.10 38.09
C VAL A 227 -3.28 6.96 37.07
N GLN A 228 -3.05 6.21 36.00
CA GLN A 228 -4.04 5.93 34.95
C GLN A 228 -5.12 4.95 35.43
N MET A 229 -4.73 3.92 36.21
CA MET A 229 -5.70 3.00 36.83
C MET A 229 -6.61 3.72 37.83
N VAL A 230 -6.06 4.63 38.65
CA VAL A 230 -6.84 5.43 39.62
C VAL A 230 -7.73 6.48 38.93
N LYS A 231 -7.31 7.01 37.77
CA LYS A 231 -8.16 7.89 36.95
C LYS A 231 -9.31 7.13 36.30
N LEU A 232 -9.07 5.90 35.84
CA LEU A 232 -10.07 5.01 35.25
C LEU A 232 -11.10 4.51 36.26
N SER A 233 -10.74 4.34 37.54
CA SER A 233 -11.70 3.95 38.58
C SER A 233 -12.59 5.10 39.06
N ARG A 234 -12.16 6.36 38.89
CA ARG A 234 -12.92 7.56 39.31
C ARG A 234 -13.76 8.17 38.19
N ILE A 235 -13.36 7.96 36.95
CA ILE A 235 -14.07 8.45 35.77
C ILE A 235 -14.61 7.21 35.08
N GLY A 236 -15.89 6.91 35.26
CA GLY A 236 -16.64 5.87 34.54
C GLY A 236 -16.75 6.12 33.03
N GLY A 237 -15.69 6.61 32.41
CA GLY A 237 -15.56 6.89 31.00
C GLY A 237 -15.03 5.66 30.29
N ARG A 238 -15.91 5.01 29.54
CA ARG A 238 -15.61 3.95 28.58
C ARG A 238 -14.57 4.48 27.59
N VAL A 239 -13.29 4.15 27.80
CA VAL A 239 -12.24 4.58 26.88
C VAL A 239 -12.38 3.77 25.58
N LYS A 240 -12.61 4.50 24.49
CA LYS A 240 -12.59 4.02 23.11
C LYS A 240 -11.16 3.66 22.66
N LYS A 241 -10.45 2.78 23.39
CA LYS A 241 -9.03 2.38 23.13
C LYS A 241 -8.78 0.87 23.16
N GLU A 242 -9.83 0.06 23.14
CA GLU A 242 -9.66 -1.39 23.17
C GLU A 242 -9.35 -1.99 21.79
N ASN A 243 -9.42 -1.24 20.68
CA ASN A 243 -9.33 -1.79 19.30
C ASN A 243 -8.14 -1.31 18.44
N GLU A 244 -7.15 -0.59 18.98
CA GLU A 244 -5.97 -0.14 18.21
C GLU A 244 -4.88 -1.22 18.09
N GLY A 245 -4.61 -1.71 16.87
CA GLY A 245 -3.54 -2.66 16.54
C GLY A 245 -4.00 -3.90 15.78
N ILE A 246 -3.05 -4.71 15.34
CA ILE A 246 -3.35 -5.98 14.66
C ILE A 246 -3.76 -7.02 15.70
N GLU A 247 -5.00 -7.48 15.66
CA GLU A 247 -5.61 -8.34 16.70
C GLU A 247 -4.81 -9.62 16.96
N GLU A 248 -4.36 -10.29 15.91
CA GLU A 248 -3.61 -11.54 16.01
C GLU A 248 -2.18 -11.33 16.55
N LEU A 249 -1.63 -10.11 16.40
CA LEU A 249 -0.34 -9.74 16.98
C LEU A 249 -0.45 -9.26 18.44
N ARG A 250 -1.65 -8.90 18.89
CA ARG A 250 -1.87 -8.38 20.25
C ARG A 250 -1.70 -9.50 21.25
N GLN A 251 -0.74 -9.31 22.15
CA GLN A 251 -0.60 -10.15 23.34
C GLN A 251 -1.10 -9.37 24.55
N ARG A 252 -2.38 -9.54 24.93
CA ARG A 252 -2.96 -8.90 26.13
C ARG A 252 -2.14 -9.15 27.39
N ASP A 253 -1.57 -10.34 27.53
CA ASP A 253 -0.83 -10.77 28.74
C ASP A 253 0.61 -11.23 28.45
N GLY A 254 1.16 -10.95 27.26
CA GLY A 254 2.36 -11.64 26.73
C GLY A 254 3.60 -11.52 27.61
N VAL A 255 3.87 -10.34 28.16
CA VAL A 255 5.07 -10.11 28.98
C VAL A 255 4.93 -10.70 30.39
N GLU A 256 3.70 -10.81 30.92
CA GLU A 256 3.45 -11.43 32.23
C GLU A 256 3.34 -12.96 32.13
N SER A 257 2.74 -13.46 31.05
CA SER A 257 2.68 -14.90 30.75
C SER A 257 4.04 -15.50 30.36
N LEU A 258 5.05 -14.68 30.10
CA LEU A 258 6.43 -15.09 29.83
C LEU A 258 7.37 -14.93 31.05
N LYS A 259 6.87 -14.42 32.18
CA LYS A 259 7.61 -14.34 33.46
C LYS A 259 7.39 -15.58 34.31
N ASN A 260 8.31 -15.82 35.26
CA ASN A 260 8.23 -16.90 36.25
C ASN A 260 8.04 -18.27 35.60
N LEU A 261 8.77 -18.54 34.52
CA LEU A 261 8.63 -19.78 33.74
C LEU A 261 8.87 -21.03 34.59
N LYS A 262 9.67 -20.90 35.65
CA LYS A 262 9.96 -21.96 36.62
C LYS A 262 8.75 -22.40 37.45
N ASN A 263 7.76 -21.51 37.62
CA ASN A 263 6.57 -21.74 38.45
C ASN A 263 5.33 -22.13 37.64
N LYS A 264 5.44 -22.18 36.30
CA LYS A 264 4.33 -22.54 35.41
C LYS A 264 4.16 -24.04 35.33
N GLY A 265 2.91 -24.50 35.44
CA GLY A 265 2.54 -25.88 35.16
C GLY A 265 2.56 -26.20 33.66
N ASP A 266 2.50 -27.48 33.31
CA ASP A 266 2.63 -27.94 31.93
C ASP A 266 1.50 -27.42 31.01
N GLU A 267 0.27 -27.32 31.51
CA GLU A 267 -0.85 -26.76 30.75
C GLU A 267 -0.66 -25.27 30.43
N GLU A 268 -0.13 -24.50 31.38
CA GLU A 268 0.17 -23.09 31.15
C GLU A 268 1.31 -22.93 30.13
N MET A 269 2.32 -23.80 30.20
CA MET A 269 3.41 -23.83 29.23
C MET A 269 2.90 -24.17 27.82
N ARG A 270 1.95 -25.11 27.71
CA ARG A 270 1.31 -25.48 26.44
C ARG A 270 0.57 -24.30 25.80
N LEU A 271 -0.13 -23.51 26.62
CA LEU A 271 -0.80 -22.28 26.17
C LEU A 271 0.20 -21.22 25.68
N VAL A 272 1.33 -21.05 26.36
CA VAL A 272 2.40 -20.13 25.92
C VAL A 272 2.97 -20.54 24.57
N PHE A 273 3.30 -21.82 24.38
CA PHE A 273 3.81 -22.33 23.09
C PHE A 273 2.79 -22.19 21.96
N LYS A 274 1.51 -22.43 22.23
CA LYS A 274 0.45 -22.22 21.24
C LYS A 274 0.41 -20.75 20.78
N ARG A 275 0.35 -19.81 21.72
CA ARG A 275 0.35 -18.37 21.41
C ARG A 275 1.58 -17.92 20.64
N MET A 276 2.75 -18.51 20.91
CA MET A 276 3.96 -18.19 20.16
C MET A 276 3.88 -18.66 18.71
N ARG A 277 3.38 -19.88 18.46
CA ARG A 277 3.16 -20.35 17.08
C ARG A 277 2.13 -19.50 16.35
N ASP A 278 1.00 -19.20 16.98
CA ASP A 278 -0.05 -18.36 16.37
C ASP A 278 0.52 -16.97 15.98
N LEU A 279 1.41 -16.42 16.82
CA LEU A 279 2.11 -15.17 16.53
C LEU A 279 3.12 -15.31 15.38
N GLU A 280 3.89 -16.40 15.35
CA GLU A 280 4.85 -16.70 14.28
C GLU A 280 4.14 -16.82 12.92
N GLU A 281 3.00 -17.51 12.88
CA GLU A 281 2.17 -17.63 11.68
C GLU A 281 1.68 -16.26 11.19
N CYS A 282 1.22 -15.40 12.10
CA CYS A 282 0.80 -14.04 11.74
C CYS A 282 1.96 -13.19 11.22
N ILE A 283 3.12 -13.23 11.88
CA ILE A 283 4.34 -12.51 11.44
C ILE A 283 4.76 -12.98 10.04
N CYS A 284 4.82 -14.29 9.80
CA CYS A 284 5.19 -14.86 8.50
C CYS A 284 4.18 -14.48 7.40
N ALA A 285 2.88 -14.44 7.70
CA ALA A 285 1.87 -14.01 6.74
C ALA A 285 2.05 -12.54 6.34
N ILE A 286 2.32 -11.66 7.31
CA ILE A 286 2.58 -10.22 7.08
C ILE A 286 3.87 -10.03 6.29
N GLU A 287 4.95 -10.73 6.66
CA GLU A 287 6.25 -10.70 5.97
C GLU A 287 6.09 -11.09 4.49
N THR A 288 5.40 -12.21 4.23
CA THR A 288 5.23 -12.74 2.87
C THR A 288 4.52 -11.74 1.95
N VAL A 289 3.43 -11.12 2.42
CA VAL A 289 2.67 -10.18 1.58
C VAL A 289 3.37 -8.83 1.46
N SER A 290 4.00 -8.34 2.53
CA SER A 290 4.76 -7.09 2.51
C SER A 290 6.03 -7.17 1.66
N GLU A 291 6.66 -8.34 1.55
CA GLU A 291 7.76 -8.57 0.61
C GLU A 291 7.32 -8.38 -0.84
N LYS A 292 6.11 -8.84 -1.20
CA LYS A 292 5.57 -8.62 -2.54
C LYS A 292 5.35 -7.14 -2.82
N VAL A 293 4.85 -6.37 -1.84
CA VAL A 293 4.73 -4.91 -1.95
C VAL A 293 6.11 -4.26 -2.12
N PHE A 294 7.11 -4.65 -1.32
CA PHE A 294 8.47 -4.13 -1.42
C PHE A 294 9.06 -4.36 -2.82
N ARG A 295 8.92 -5.57 -3.37
CA ARG A 295 9.35 -5.89 -4.74
C ARG A 295 8.62 -5.06 -5.79
N ALA A 296 7.31 -4.87 -5.65
CA ALA A 296 6.52 -4.04 -6.56
C ALA A 296 6.99 -2.57 -6.53
N LEU A 297 7.31 -2.02 -5.34
CA LEU A 297 7.85 -0.66 -5.19
C LEU A 297 9.22 -0.52 -5.86
N ILE A 298 10.12 -1.49 -5.69
CA ILE A 298 11.42 -1.52 -6.38
C ILE A 298 11.20 -1.54 -7.89
N ASN A 299 10.31 -2.41 -8.38
CA ASN A 299 10.04 -2.55 -9.82
C ASN A 299 9.50 -1.25 -10.43
N SER A 300 8.57 -0.57 -9.74
CA SER A 300 8.08 0.75 -10.16
C SER A 300 9.20 1.79 -10.21
N ARG A 301 10.09 1.81 -9.20
CA ARG A 301 11.25 2.71 -9.20
C ARG A 301 12.21 2.42 -10.36
N VAL A 302 12.50 1.14 -10.62
CA VAL A 302 13.33 0.72 -11.75
C VAL A 302 12.69 1.11 -13.08
N ALA A 303 11.38 0.93 -13.23
CA ALA A 303 10.66 1.37 -14.42
C ALA A 303 10.84 2.88 -14.66
N LEU A 304 10.71 3.69 -13.61
CA LEU A 304 10.95 5.15 -13.67
C LEU A 304 12.41 5.50 -13.99
N LEU A 305 13.38 4.84 -13.37
CA LEU A 305 14.80 5.05 -13.70
C LEU A 305 15.11 4.72 -15.15
N ASN A 306 14.50 3.67 -15.70
CA ASN A 306 14.67 3.30 -17.10
C ASN A 306 14.15 4.39 -18.05
N THR A 307 13.15 5.17 -17.62
CA THR A 307 12.67 6.32 -18.41
C THR A 307 13.72 7.43 -18.53
N LEU A 308 14.59 7.59 -17.52
CA LEU A 308 15.70 8.55 -17.50
C LEU A 308 16.92 8.05 -18.27
N THR A 309 17.18 6.75 -18.28
CA THR A 309 18.36 6.18 -18.95
C THR A 309 18.16 5.96 -20.44
N LEU A 310 16.93 5.68 -20.89
CA LEU A 310 16.58 5.57 -22.32
C LEU A 310 16.61 6.91 -23.08
N THR A 311 17.07 7.99 -22.45
CA THR A 311 17.21 9.34 -23.01
C THR A 311 18.66 9.81 -23.18
N GLN A 312 19.65 8.94 -22.96
CA GLN A 312 21.07 9.18 -23.31
C GLN A 312 21.50 8.36 -24.51
#